data_AF-A0A9W6XRX0-F1
#
_entry.id   AF-A0A9W6XRX0-F1
#
_cell.length_a   1.000
_cell.length_b   1.000
_cell.length_c   1.000
_cell.angle_alpha   90.00
_cell.angle_beta   90.00
_cell.angle_gamma   90.00
#
_symmetry.space_group_name_H-M   'P 1'
#
loop_
_entity.id
_entity.type
_entity.pdbx_description
1 polymer ?
#
loop_
_entity_poly.entity_id
_entity_poly.type
_entity_poly.pdbx_seq_one_letter_code
_entity_poly.pdbx_strand_id
1 'polypeptide(L)'
;MLPFGSEQWENLAAGYNTHIPSGHAERDGGSLSRKVNKLYKAPKPSGNGTCPPHIERSKRLKLMMFMMEERQAAGDAECQRQKEERERELAERDEKRAAEREMREQQSQQLMLMLMTKLMVDRNNN
;
A
#
# COMPACT_ATOMS: atom_id res chain seq x y z
N MET A 1 28.55 -0.94 25.19
CA MET A 1 29.75 -0.56 24.41
C MET A 1 30.87 -1.53 24.77
N LEU A 2 31.58 -2.08 23.78
CA LEU A 2 32.84 -2.81 24.03
C LEU A 2 33.94 -1.77 24.28
N PRO A 3 34.90 -2.03 25.19
CA PRO A 3 36.09 -1.19 25.33
C PRO A 3 36.84 -1.12 23.98
N PHE A 4 37.01 0.10 23.47
CA PHE A 4 37.77 0.42 22.27
C PHE A 4 39.25 0.66 22.62
N GLY A 5 40.10 -0.33 22.38
CA GLY A 5 41.56 -0.19 22.50
C GLY A 5 42.15 -0.91 23.72
N SER A 6 43.45 -1.23 23.65
CA SER A 6 44.18 -2.03 24.64
C SER A 6 44.17 -1.40 26.04
N GLU A 7 44.35 -0.08 26.13
CA GLU A 7 44.38 0.66 27.40
C GLU A 7 43.09 0.49 28.21
N GLN A 8 41.93 0.47 27.55
CA GLN A 8 40.64 0.34 28.22
C GLN A 8 40.43 -1.09 28.74
N TRP A 9 41.01 -2.09 28.07
CA TRP A 9 41.03 -3.47 28.55
C TRP A 9 41.94 -3.65 29.75
N GLU A 10 43.06 -2.93 29.81
CA GLU A 10 43.95 -2.95 30.99
C GLU A 10 43.32 -2.25 32.20
N ASN A 11 42.63 -1.12 31.99
CA ASN A 11 41.87 -0.47 33.06
C ASN A 11 40.74 -1.36 33.60
N LEU A 12 40.05 -2.08 32.70
CA LEU A 12 39.04 -3.07 33.09
C LEU A 12 39.67 -4.25 33.85
N ALA A 13 40.84 -4.72 33.42
CA ALA A 13 41.59 -5.77 34.10
C ALA A 13 42.00 -5.34 35.51
N ALA A 14 42.52 -4.12 35.68
CA ALA A 14 42.85 -3.57 36.98
C ALA A 14 41.62 -3.53 37.91
N GLY A 15 40.48 -3.05 37.43
CA GLY A 15 39.24 -3.03 38.21
C GLY A 15 38.64 -4.42 38.48
N TYR A 16 38.85 -5.38 37.58
CA TYR A 16 38.41 -6.77 37.76
C TYR A 16 39.27 -7.50 38.79
N ASN A 17 40.60 -7.32 38.73
CA ASN A 17 41.55 -8.01 39.61
C ASN A 17 41.43 -7.54 41.07
N THR A 18 40.96 -6.32 41.34
CA THR A 18 40.67 -5.86 42.72
C THR A 18 39.52 -6.60 43.40
N HIS A 19 38.64 -7.25 42.63
CA HIS A 19 37.48 -7.98 43.13
C HIS A 19 37.54 -9.48 42.80
N ILE A 20 38.73 -9.99 42.47
CA ILE A 20 38.85 -11.38 42.06
C ILE A 20 38.64 -12.31 43.27
N PRO A 21 37.83 -13.38 43.14
CA PRO A 21 37.64 -14.33 44.24
C PRO A 21 38.98 -15.01 44.61
N SER A 22 39.17 -15.28 45.90
CA SER A 22 40.39 -15.93 46.40
C SER A 22 40.66 -17.25 45.67
N GLY A 23 41.90 -17.43 45.20
CA GLY A 23 42.32 -18.61 44.44
C GLY A 23 42.27 -18.46 42.90
N HIS A 24 41.81 -17.32 42.38
CA HIS A 24 41.87 -17.04 40.95
C HIS A 24 43.11 -16.21 40.58
N ALA A 25 43.75 -16.58 39.46
CA ALA A 25 44.86 -15.82 38.91
C ALA A 25 44.37 -14.50 38.29
N GLU A 26 45.19 -13.45 38.42
CA GLU A 26 44.96 -12.16 37.78
C GLU A 26 44.77 -12.30 36.26
N ARG A 27 43.95 -11.42 35.69
CA ARG A 27 43.67 -11.39 34.25
C ARG A 27 44.31 -10.18 33.61
N ASP A 28 44.92 -10.37 32.45
CA ASP A 28 45.37 -9.30 31.55
C ASP A 28 44.20 -8.75 30.72
N GLY A 29 44.32 -7.50 30.26
CA GLY A 29 43.35 -6.89 29.36
C GLY A 29 43.13 -7.72 28.09
N GLY A 30 44.19 -8.33 27.55
CA GLY A 30 44.13 -9.24 26.42
C GLY A 30 43.24 -10.47 26.65
N SER A 31 43.36 -11.14 27.81
CA SER A 31 42.53 -12.29 28.18
C SER A 31 41.06 -11.92 28.33
N LEU A 32 40.76 -10.78 28.96
CA LEU A 32 39.39 -10.28 29.09
C LEU A 32 38.79 -9.95 27.72
N SER A 33 39.54 -9.24 26.87
CA SER A 33 39.12 -8.92 25.51
C SER A 33 38.80 -10.18 24.70
N ARG A 34 39.68 -11.18 24.71
CA ARG A 34 39.45 -12.47 24.03
C ARG A 34 38.22 -13.19 24.56
N LYS A 35 38.03 -13.23 25.88
CA LYS A 35 36.88 -13.91 26.51
C LYS A 35 35.56 -13.21 26.19
N VAL A 36 35.51 -11.89 26.30
CA VAL A 36 34.31 -11.10 25.98
C VAL A 36 33.98 -11.20 24.49
N ASN A 37 34.98 -11.08 23.61
CA ASN A 37 34.77 -11.27 22.18
C ASN A 37 34.25 -12.67 21.85
N LYS A 38 34.77 -13.71 22.51
CA LYS A 38 34.28 -15.09 22.34
C LYS A 38 32.82 -15.23 22.78
N LEU A 39 32.42 -14.58 23.87
CA LEU A 39 31.04 -14.61 24.37
C LEU A 39 30.09 -13.76 23.50
N TYR A 40 30.56 -12.61 23.00
CA TYR A 40 29.79 -11.74 22.13
C TYR A 40 29.55 -12.35 20.75
N LYS A 41 30.56 -13.08 20.22
CA LYS A 41 30.47 -13.80 18.95
C LYS A 41 29.79 -15.17 19.09
N ALA A 42 29.67 -15.69 20.31
CA ALA A 42 28.86 -16.88 20.51
C ALA A 42 27.42 -16.53 20.14
N PRO A 43 26.77 -17.31 19.27
CA PRO A 43 25.34 -17.13 19.06
C PRO A 43 24.69 -17.23 20.43
N LYS A 44 23.92 -16.21 20.82
CA LYS A 44 23.08 -16.30 22.01
C LYS A 44 22.34 -17.63 21.89
N PRO A 45 22.24 -18.45 22.96
CA PRO A 45 21.36 -19.61 22.91
C PRO A 45 20.02 -19.06 22.46
N SER A 46 19.67 -19.33 21.21
CA SER A 46 18.44 -18.89 20.60
C SER A 46 17.40 -19.66 21.38
N GLY A 47 16.85 -19.04 22.43
CA GLY A 47 15.82 -19.64 23.27
C GLY A 47 14.75 -20.16 22.33
N ASN A 48 14.79 -21.47 22.10
CA ASN A 48 14.13 -22.26 21.07
C ASN A 48 13.91 -21.56 19.71
N GLY A 49 14.47 -22.15 18.64
CA GLY A 49 14.09 -21.83 17.25
C GLY A 49 12.62 -22.11 16.88
N THR A 50 11.81 -22.50 17.86
CA THR A 50 10.37 -22.71 17.74
C THR A 50 9.65 -21.37 17.90
N CYS A 51 9.07 -20.87 16.81
CA CYS A 51 8.20 -19.70 16.85
C CYS A 51 7.05 -19.96 17.84
N PRO A 52 6.85 -19.15 18.89
CA PRO A 52 5.75 -19.33 19.82
C PRO A 52 4.40 -19.34 19.08
N PRO A 53 3.42 -20.18 19.51
CA PRO A 53 2.16 -20.35 18.79
C PRO A 53 1.39 -19.04 18.54
N HIS A 54 1.46 -18.09 19.47
CA HIS A 54 0.83 -16.78 19.31
C HIS A 54 1.48 -15.94 18.20
N ILE A 55 2.80 -16.00 18.04
CA ILE A 55 3.51 -15.28 16.97
C ILE A 55 3.19 -15.91 15.62
N GLU A 56 3.13 -17.24 15.55
CA GLU A 56 2.74 -17.95 14.32
C GLU A 56 1.31 -17.62 13.91
N ARG A 57 0.37 -17.61 14.88
CA ARG A 57 -1.01 -17.19 14.66
C ARG A 57 -1.09 -15.76 14.13
N SER A 58 -0.35 -14.83 14.73
CA SER A 58 -0.32 -13.43 14.28
C SER A 58 0.22 -13.30 12.86
N LYS A 59 1.27 -14.06 12.51
CA LYS A 59 1.79 -14.08 11.12
C LYS A 59 0.75 -14.60 10.13
N ARG A 60 0.03 -15.68 10.47
CA ARG A 60 -1.06 -16.23 9.63
C ARG A 60 -2.19 -15.23 9.45
N LEU A 61 -2.63 -14.56 10.52
CA LEU A 61 -3.67 -13.53 10.46
C LEU A 61 -3.25 -12.36 9.58
N LYS A 62 -2.02 -11.86 9.72
CA LYS A 62 -1.48 -10.80 8.87
C LYS A 62 -1.54 -11.17 7.38
N LEU A 63 -1.15 -12.40 7.03
CA LEU A 63 -1.22 -12.88 5.65
C LEU A 63 -2.67 -12.94 5.15
N MET A 64 -3.60 -13.42 5.98
CA MET A 64 -5.02 -13.46 5.62
C MET A 64 -5.60 -12.06 5.39
N MET A 65 -5.25 -11.09 6.25
CA MET A 65 -5.70 -9.70 6.10
C MET A 65 -5.23 -9.11 4.76
N PHE A 66 -3.96 -9.28 4.40
CA PHE A 66 -3.43 -8.82 3.12
C PHE A 66 -4.19 -9.43 1.92
N MET A 67 -4.46 -10.74 1.94
CA MET A 67 -5.20 -11.39 0.86
C MET A 67 -6.65 -10.93 0.76
N MET A 68 -7.29 -10.60 1.90
CA MET A 68 -8.66 -10.09 1.90
C MET A 68 -8.73 -8.65 1.40
N GLU A 69 -7.77 -7.80 1.77
CA GLU A 69 -7.67 -6.41 1.32
C GLU A 69 -7.52 -6.34 -0.21
N GLU A 70 -6.66 -7.18 -0.79
CA GLU A 70 -6.47 -7.25 -2.24
C GLU A 70 -7.75 -7.69 -2.96
N ARG A 71 -8.45 -8.71 -2.43
CA ARG A 71 -9.75 -9.16 -2.96
C ARG A 71 -10.81 -8.07 -2.87
N GLN A 72 -10.82 -7.31 -1.78
CA GLN A 72 -11.77 -6.23 -1.56
C GLN A 72 -11.52 -5.09 -2.54
N ALA A 73 -10.27 -4.69 -2.74
CA ALA A 73 -9.90 -3.68 -3.74
C ALA A 73 -10.32 -4.10 -5.16
N ALA A 74 -10.17 -5.37 -5.52
CA ALA A 74 -10.63 -5.89 -6.81
C ALA A 74 -12.17 -5.81 -6.95
N GLY A 75 -12.91 -6.17 -5.90
CA GLY A 75 -14.37 -6.07 -5.88
C GLY A 75 -14.88 -4.62 -5.96
N ASP A 76 -14.24 -3.70 -5.25
CA ASP A 76 -14.58 -2.28 -5.28
C ASP A 76 -14.31 -1.67 -6.67
N ALA A 77 -13.19 -2.05 -7.30
CA ALA A 77 -12.87 -1.64 -8.66
C ALA A 77 -13.89 -2.17 -9.69
N GLU A 78 -14.38 -3.40 -9.54
CA GLU A 78 -15.46 -3.94 -10.37
C GLU A 78 -16.77 -3.18 -10.18
N CYS A 79 -17.15 -2.89 -8.93
CA CYS A 79 -18.35 -2.12 -8.62
C CYS A 79 -18.31 -0.74 -9.26
N GLN A 80 -17.15 -0.07 -9.20
CA GLN A 80 -16.94 1.24 -9.81
C GLN A 80 -17.07 1.19 -11.33
N ARG A 81 -16.45 0.20 -12.00
CA ARG A 81 -16.57 0.03 -13.46
C ARG A 81 -18.03 -0.15 -13.90
N GLN A 82 -18.78 -1.01 -13.19
CA GLN A 82 -20.19 -1.22 -13.51
C GLN A 82 -21.04 0.04 -13.30
N LYS A 83 -20.70 0.85 -12.28
CA LYS A 83 -21.40 2.11 -12.05
C LYS A 83 -21.16 3.10 -13.19
N GLU A 84 -19.91 3.25 -13.61
CA GLU A 84 -19.53 4.13 -14.73
C GLU A 84 -20.15 3.66 -16.05
N GLU A 85 -20.20 2.36 -16.30
CA GLU A 85 -20.85 1.78 -17.47
C GLU A 85 -22.35 2.13 -17.51
N ARG A 86 -23.07 1.92 -16.40
CA ARG A 86 -24.48 2.31 -16.29
C ARG A 86 -24.72 3.80 -16.48
N GLU A 87 -23.80 4.63 -15.98
CA GLU A 87 -23.88 6.09 -16.15
C GLU A 87 -23.69 6.50 -17.61
N ARG A 88 -22.75 5.87 -18.32
CA ARG A 88 -22.55 6.08 -19.77
C ARG A 88 -23.76 5.63 -20.58
N GLU A 89 -24.32 4.47 -20.29
CA GLU A 89 -25.54 3.99 -20.95
C GLU A 89 -26.72 4.95 -20.75
N LEU A 90 -26.87 5.49 -19.53
CA LEU A 90 -27.91 6.47 -19.24
C LEU A 90 -27.68 7.77 -20.02
N ALA A 91 -26.44 8.26 -20.06
CA ALA A 91 -26.08 9.47 -20.81
C ALA A 91 -26.33 9.29 -22.32
N GLU A 92 -25.95 8.14 -22.89
CA GLU A 92 -26.21 7.83 -24.31
C GLU A 92 -27.72 7.79 -24.59
N ARG A 93 -28.50 7.21 -23.67
CA ARG A 93 -29.97 7.17 -23.82
C ARG A 93 -30.58 8.56 -23.72
N ASP A 94 -30.01 9.45 -22.92
CA ASP A 94 -30.46 10.83 -22.78
C ASP A 94 -30.11 11.66 -24.03
N GLU A 95 -28.90 11.50 -24.54
CA GLU A 95 -28.43 12.12 -25.77
C GLU A 95 -29.27 11.68 -26.98
N LYS A 96 -29.56 10.37 -27.11
CA LYS A 96 -30.43 9.85 -28.16
C LYS A 96 -31.84 10.44 -28.09
N ARG A 97 -32.38 10.60 -26.88
CA ARG A 97 -33.68 11.24 -26.66
C ARG A 97 -33.65 12.73 -27.02
N ALA A 98 -32.54 13.42 -26.77
CA ALA A 98 -32.37 14.82 -27.15
C ALA A 98 -32.26 14.98 -28.68
N ALA A 99 -31.41 14.19 -29.33
CA ALA A 99 -31.23 14.20 -30.78
C ALA A 99 -32.55 13.90 -31.54
N GLU A 100 -33.38 12.99 -31.02
CA GLU A 100 -34.69 12.71 -31.61
C GLU A 100 -35.68 13.89 -31.48
N ARG A 101 -35.56 14.71 -30.43
CA ARG A 101 -36.36 15.95 -30.31
C ARG A 101 -35.89 16.99 -31.30
N GLU A 102 -34.57 17.20 -31.41
CA GLU A 102 -33.99 18.14 -32.36
C GLU A 102 -34.33 17.78 -33.80
N MET A 103 -34.25 16.50 -34.19
CA MET A 103 -34.62 16.06 -35.53
C MET A 103 -36.09 16.38 -35.85
N ARG A 104 -37.01 16.15 -34.89
CA ARG A 104 -38.43 16.48 -35.06
C ARG A 104 -38.65 17.98 -35.22
N GLU A 105 -37.94 18.78 -34.43
CA GLU A 105 -37.99 20.24 -34.52
C GLU A 105 -37.48 20.73 -35.87
N GLN A 106 -36.35 20.20 -36.35
CA GLN A 106 -35.81 20.52 -37.68
C GLN A 106 -36.80 20.16 -38.79
N GLN A 107 -37.39 18.96 -38.74
CA GLN A 107 -38.41 18.54 -39.71
C GLN A 107 -39.63 19.48 -39.69
N SER A 108 -40.10 19.87 -38.50
CA SER A 108 -41.20 20.83 -38.34
C SER A 108 -40.86 22.21 -38.91
N GLN A 109 -39.65 22.72 -38.63
CA GLN A 109 -39.17 24.00 -39.15
C GLN A 109 -39.07 23.98 -40.68
N GLN A 110 -38.56 22.89 -41.26
CA GLN A 110 -38.44 22.74 -42.71
C GLN A 110 -39.81 22.74 -43.40
N LEU A 111 -40.79 22.02 -42.85
CA LEU A 111 -42.16 22.01 -43.37
C LEU A 111 -42.81 23.39 -43.32
N MET A 112 -42.63 24.11 -42.21
CA MET A 112 -43.13 25.48 -42.07
C MET A 112 -42.51 26.43 -43.10
N LEU A 113 -41.19 26.34 -43.32
CA LEU A 113 -40.49 27.15 -44.30
C LEU A 113 -40.98 26.87 -45.73
N MET A 114 -41.21 25.59 -46.07
CA MET A 114 -41.75 25.18 -47.37
C MET A 114 -43.16 25.74 -47.60
N LEU A 115 -44.02 25.73 -46.58
CA LEU A 115 -45.36 26.31 -46.67
C LEU A 115 -45.31 27.83 -46.85
N MET A 116 -44.46 28.51 -46.07
CA MET A 116 -44.26 29.96 -46.19
C MET A 116 -43.72 30.35 -47.57
N THR A 117 -42.73 29.63 -48.10
CA THR A 117 -42.20 29.90 -49.45
C THR A 117 -43.25 29.64 -50.53
N LYS A 118 -44.08 28.60 -50.41
CA LYS A 118 -45.19 28.37 -51.34
C LYS A 118 -46.22 29.51 -51.31
N LEU A 119 -46.63 29.93 -50.12
CA LEU A 119 -47.55 31.06 -49.97
C LEU A 119 -46.97 32.38 -50.52
N MET A 120 -45.67 32.61 -50.37
CA MET A 120 -45.00 33.79 -50.95
C MET A 120 -44.94 33.72 -52.48
N VAL A 121 -44.68 32.54 -53.05
CA VAL A 121 -44.67 32.32 -54.50
C VAL A 121 -46.07 32.49 -55.10
N ASP A 122 -47.10 31.92 -54.46
CA ASP A 122 -48.50 32.02 -54.92
C ASP A 122 -49.02 33.46 -54.84
N ARG A 123 -48.52 34.28 -53.91
CA ARG A 123 -48.86 35.72 -53.79
C ARG A 123 -48.17 36.62 -54.81
N ASN A 124 -47.06 36.16 -55.40
CA ASN A 124 -46.27 36.91 -56.36
C ASN A 124 -46.58 36.52 -57.82
N ASN A 125 -47.39 35.48 -58.03
CA ASN A 125 -47.80 34.95 -59.33
C ASN A 125 -49.23 35.36 -59.76
N ASN A 126 -49.84 36.33 -59.08
CA ASN A 126 -51.15 36.91 -59.39
C ASN A 126 -51.07 38.44 -59.29
#